data_AF-A0A087U3I9-F1
#
_entry.id   AF-A0A087U3I9-F1
#
_cell.length_a   1.000
_cell.length_b   1.000
_cell.length_c   1.000
_cell.angle_alpha   90.00
_cell.angle_beta   90.00
_cell.angle_gamma   90.00
#
_symmetry.space_group_name_H-M   'P 1'
#
loop_
_entity.id
_entity.type
_entity.pdbx_description
1 polymer ?
#
loop_
_entity_poly.entity_id
_entity_poly.type
_entity_poly.pdbx_seq_one_letter_code
_entity_poly.pdbx_strand_id
1 'polypeptide(L)'
;MVTGDQGVWITLRGSSILQLWDPHSLTCRLLYDVRDNYSTRAPKVDETYTNHARITCVLPLDNSVLVGTADGTLVIYDVVARKSPSPSNPSSPRPSSNPESGHAKQIQER
;
A
#
# COMPACT_ATOMS: atom_id res chain seq x y z
N MET A 1 -11.62 18.75 2.44
CA MET A 1 -10.22 19.17 2.22
C MET A 1 -9.75 19.80 3.52
N VAL A 2 -8.57 19.42 4.01
CA VAL A 2 -7.96 19.95 5.24
C VAL A 2 -6.44 20.07 5.06
N THR A 3 -5.84 21.09 5.67
CA THR A 3 -4.38 21.33 5.63
C THR A 3 -3.70 20.67 6.82
N GLY A 4 -2.58 19.98 6.61
CA GLY A 4 -1.72 19.46 7.67
C GLY A 4 -0.24 19.56 7.30
N ASP A 5 0.64 19.13 8.19
CA ASP A 5 2.10 19.36 8.11
C ASP A 5 2.74 18.80 6.83
N GLN A 6 2.17 17.74 6.28
CA GLN A 6 2.66 17.05 5.08
C GLN A 6 2.03 17.54 3.76
N GLY A 7 1.09 18.49 3.82
CA GLY A 7 0.39 19.05 2.65
C GLY A 7 -1.12 19.12 2.82
N VAL A 8 -1.85 19.02 1.71
CA VAL A 8 -3.30 19.16 1.68
C VAL A 8 -3.97 17.81 1.52
N TRP A 9 -4.76 17.41 2.52
CA TRP A 9 -5.59 16.21 2.46
C TRP A 9 -6.89 16.46 1.71
N ILE A 10 -7.12 15.68 0.66
CA ILE A 10 -8.32 15.74 -0.18
C ILE A 10 -9.04 14.39 -0.14
N THR A 11 -10.36 14.45 -0.08
CA THR A 11 -11.26 13.31 -0.25
C THR A 11 -12.51 13.78 -0.99
N LEU A 12 -13.12 12.89 -1.77
CA LEU A 12 -14.36 13.14 -2.50
C LEU A 12 -15.55 12.69 -1.65
N ARG A 13 -16.59 13.53 -1.53
CA ARG A 13 -17.78 13.20 -0.74
C ARG A 13 -18.42 11.90 -1.23
N GLY A 14 -18.59 10.92 -0.34
CA GLY A 14 -19.14 9.60 -0.67
C GLY A 14 -18.11 8.57 -1.15
N SER A 15 -16.85 8.96 -1.31
CA SER A 15 -15.73 8.08 -1.65
C SER A 15 -15.03 7.55 -0.39
N SER A 16 -14.37 6.39 -0.52
CA SER A 16 -13.40 5.86 0.45
C SER A 16 -11.96 6.31 0.15
N ILE A 17 -11.77 7.11 -0.90
CA ILE A 17 -10.44 7.55 -1.35
C ILE A 17 -9.95 8.76 -0.53
N LEU A 18 -8.74 8.63 -0.01
CA LEU A 18 -7.94 9.66 0.62
C LEU A 18 -6.74 10.02 -0.27
N GLN A 19 -6.44 11.30 -0.38
CA GLN A 19 -5.30 11.82 -1.15
C GLN A 19 -4.51 12.83 -0.33
N LEU A 20 -3.17 12.81 -0.45
CA LEU A 20 -2.29 13.86 0.03
C LEU A 20 -1.68 14.59 -1.17
N TRP A 21 -1.88 15.91 -1.23
CA TRP A 21 -1.39 16.77 -2.29
C TRP A 21 -0.33 17.75 -1.79
N ASP A 22 0.70 17.96 -2.62
CA ASP A 22 1.65 19.05 -2.43
C ASP A 22 1.01 20.38 -2.85
N PRO A 23 0.93 21.39 -1.96
CA PRO A 23 0.28 22.67 -2.29
C PRO A 23 1.08 23.55 -3.26
N HIS A 24 2.38 23.31 -3.46
CA HIS A 24 3.23 24.14 -4.32
C HIS A 24 3.38 23.53 -5.72
N SER A 25 3.69 22.24 -5.80
CA SER A 25 3.83 21.55 -7.10
C SER A 25 2.52 21.00 -7.66
N LEU A 26 1.42 21.07 -6.88
CA LEU A 26 0.10 20.52 -7.25
C LEU A 26 0.16 19.04 -7.63
N THR A 27 1.04 18.27 -6.98
CA THR A 27 1.23 16.84 -7.23
C THR A 27 0.56 16.00 -6.14
N CYS A 28 -0.15 14.95 -6.55
CA CYS A 28 -0.67 13.94 -5.63
C CYS A 28 0.51 13.05 -5.14
N ARG A 29 0.88 13.18 -3.86
CA ARG A 29 2.00 12.45 -3.25
C ARG A 29 1.59 11.08 -2.73
N LEU A 30 0.37 10.96 -2.21
CA LEU A 30 -0.22 9.71 -1.74
C LEU A 30 -1.67 9.59 -2.21
N LEU A 31 -2.06 8.37 -2.58
CA LEU A 31 -3.42 7.95 -2.89
C LEU A 31 -3.67 6.66 -2.12
N TYR A 32 -4.73 6.61 -1.32
CA TYR A 32 -5.07 5.45 -0.49
C TYR A 32 -6.58 5.19 -0.52
N ASP A 33 -6.99 3.93 -0.50
CA ASP A 33 -8.39 3.53 -0.35
C ASP A 33 -8.61 2.99 1.06
N VAL A 34 -9.45 3.66 1.86
CA VAL A 34 -9.68 3.29 3.27
C VAL A 34 -10.32 1.89 3.38
N ARG A 35 -10.88 1.35 2.28
CA ARG A 35 -11.35 -0.04 2.22
C ARG A 35 -10.25 -1.08 2.46
N ASP A 36 -8.99 -0.77 2.15
CA ASP A 36 -7.91 -1.74 2.27
C ASP A 36 -7.57 -2.10 3.74
N ASN A 37 -8.12 -1.35 4.71
CA ASN A 37 -8.02 -1.68 6.14
C ASN A 37 -8.97 -2.79 6.60
N TYR A 38 -10.02 -3.13 5.83
CA TYR A 38 -10.95 -4.17 6.24
C TYR A 38 -10.28 -5.53 6.15
N SER A 39 -9.95 -6.09 7.32
CA SER A 39 -9.47 -7.47 7.42
C SER A 39 -10.48 -8.43 6.78
N THR A 40 -9.98 -9.51 6.16
CA THR A 40 -10.76 -10.56 5.46
C THR A 40 -11.77 -11.34 6.33
N ARG A 41 -11.90 -10.96 7.61
CA ARG A 41 -12.88 -11.49 8.58
C ARG A 41 -14.10 -10.59 8.80
N ALA A 42 -14.19 -9.44 8.13
CA ALA A 42 -15.41 -8.64 8.13
C ALA A 42 -16.60 -9.51 7.67
N PRO A 43 -17.78 -9.43 8.32
CA PRO A 43 -18.99 -10.04 7.78
C PRO A 43 -19.21 -9.55 6.36
N LYS A 44 -19.73 -10.42 5.47
CA LYS A 44 -20.20 -10.01 4.15
C LYS A 44 -21.46 -9.16 4.31
N VAL A 45 -21.27 -7.89 4.67
CA VAL A 45 -22.30 -6.86 4.57
C VAL A 45 -22.64 -6.72 3.09
N ASP A 46 -23.93 -6.62 2.77
CA ASP A 46 -24.41 -6.52 1.41
C ASP A 46 -23.93 -5.19 0.77
N GLU A 47 -22.86 -5.26 -0.03
CA GLU A 47 -22.21 -4.10 -0.67
C GLU A 47 -23.14 -3.35 -1.66
N THR A 48 -24.30 -3.92 -1.97
CA THR A 48 -25.13 -3.56 -3.12
C THR A 48 -25.72 -2.13 -3.07
N TYR A 49 -25.78 -1.48 -1.90
CA TYR A 49 -26.50 -0.19 -1.76
C TYR A 49 -25.76 0.97 -1.06
N THR A 50 -24.72 0.72 -0.27
CA THR A 50 -24.03 1.81 0.45
C THR A 50 -22.52 1.63 0.52
N ASN A 51 -21.75 2.67 0.12
CA ASN A 51 -20.34 2.76 0.47
C ASN A 51 -20.21 3.00 1.99
N HIS A 52 -20.04 1.91 2.75
CA HIS A 52 -19.82 1.91 4.20
C HIS A 52 -18.47 2.53 4.57
N ALA A 53 -17.46 2.29 3.72
CA ALA A 53 -16.11 2.83 3.85
C ALA A 53 -15.97 4.30 3.42
N ARG A 54 -17.07 4.99 3.07
CA ARG A 54 -17.00 6.39 2.66
C ARG A 54 -16.45 7.24 3.81
N ILE A 55 -15.53 8.14 3.49
CA ILE A 55 -14.93 9.05 4.46
C ILE A 55 -15.99 10.09 4.88
N THR A 56 -16.18 10.24 6.19
CA THR A 56 -17.12 11.18 6.81
C THR A 56 -16.40 12.33 7.50
N CYS A 57 -15.20 12.10 8.04
CA CYS A 57 -14.32 13.14 8.56
C CYS A 57 -12.84 12.85 8.29
N VAL A 58 -12.05 13.93 8.21
CA VAL A 58 -10.58 13.90 8.09
C VAL A 58 -10.03 14.93 9.05
N LEU A 59 -9.15 14.52 9.96
CA LEU A 59 -8.52 15.38 10.96
C LEU A 59 -6.99 15.22 10.89
N PRO A 60 -6.24 16.26 10.51
CA PRO A 60 -4.78 16.26 10.60
C PRO A 60 -4.33 16.12 12.05
N LEU A 61 -3.27 15.35 12.29
CA LEU A 61 -2.63 15.20 13.59
C LEU A 61 -1.13 15.01 13.38
N ASP A 62 -0.35 16.07 13.60
CA ASP A 62 1.09 16.10 13.38
C ASP A 62 1.50 15.50 12.00
N ASN A 63 2.36 14.48 12.00
CA ASN A 63 2.82 13.76 10.80
C ASN A 63 1.83 12.67 10.32
N SER A 64 0.59 12.70 10.79
CA SER A 64 -0.41 11.66 10.60
C SER A 64 -1.78 12.27 10.27
N VAL A 65 -2.74 11.42 9.92
CA VAL A 65 -4.14 11.83 9.68
C VAL A 65 -5.12 10.80 10.22
N LEU A 66 -6.13 11.31 10.93
CA LEU A 66 -7.28 10.56 11.41
C LEU A 66 -8.39 10.60 10.36
N VAL A 67 -8.95 9.43 10.05
CA VAL A 67 -9.99 9.27 9.04
C VAL A 67 -11.14 8.49 9.65
N GLY A 68 -12.30 9.14 9.78
CA GLY A 68 -13.55 8.49 10.16
C GLY A 68 -14.33 8.06 8.94
N THR A 69 -14.87 6.84 8.98
CA THR A 69 -15.72 6.26 7.93
C THR A 69 -17.16 6.07 8.40
N ALA A 70 -18.08 5.81 7.46
CA ALA A 70 -19.52 5.79 7.75
C ALA A 70 -20.05 4.51 8.40
N ASP A 71 -19.23 3.47 8.48
CA ASP A 71 -19.43 2.28 9.30
C ASP A 71 -19.11 2.50 10.79
N GLY A 72 -18.55 3.66 11.15
CA GLY A 72 -18.12 3.99 12.51
C GLY A 72 -16.65 3.68 12.82
N THR A 73 -15.87 3.23 11.83
CA THR A 73 -14.43 2.99 12.02
C THR A 73 -13.65 4.32 12.03
N LEU A 74 -12.60 4.38 12.86
CA LEU A 74 -11.61 5.47 12.89
C LEU A 74 -10.24 4.86 12.61
N VAL A 75 -9.58 5.32 11.54
CA VAL A 75 -8.25 4.86 11.11
C VAL A 75 -7.23 5.99 11.29
N ILE A 76 -6.03 5.65 11.73
CA ILE A 76 -4.88 6.57 11.82
C ILE A 76 -3.86 6.16 10.76
N TYR A 77 -3.42 7.11 9.95
CA TYR A 77 -2.38 6.91 8.95
C TYR A 77 -1.16 7.78 9.22
N ASP A 78 0.01 7.16 9.33
CA ASP A 78 1.29 7.87 9.47
C ASP A 78 1.94 8.12 8.10
N VAL A 79 2.42 9.34 7.86
CA VAL A 79 3.13 9.69 6.62
C VAL A 79 4.61 9.36 6.76
N VAL A 80 4.99 8.14 6.39
CA VAL A 80 6.39 7.67 6.47
C VAL A 80 7.13 7.97 5.16
N ALA A 81 8.25 8.70 5.26
CA ALA A 81 9.16 8.89 4.13
C ALA A 81 9.77 7.55 3.69
N ARG A 82 9.57 7.16 2.43
CA ARG A 82 10.21 5.95 1.88
C ARG A 82 11.72 6.17 1.83
N LYS A 83 12.49 5.41 2.61
CA LYS A 83 13.93 5.24 2.31
C LYS A 83 14.04 4.58 0.94
N SER A 84 14.73 5.23 0.00
CA SER A 84 15.11 4.57 -1.24
C SER A 84 15.99 3.36 -0.90
N PRO A 85 15.81 2.20 -1.56
CA PRO A 85 16.80 1.15 -1.49
C PRO A 85 18.11 1.72 -2.04
N SER A 86 19.18 1.67 -1.25
CA SER A 86 20.52 2.00 -1.73
C SER A 86 20.82 1.17 -2.97
N PRO A 87 21.32 1.74 -4.08
CA PRO A 87 21.65 0.96 -5.26
C PRO A 87 22.70 -0.09 -4.87
N SER A 88 22.28 -1.36 -4.89
CA SER A 88 23.19 -2.48 -4.66
C SER A 88 24.21 -2.52 -5.79
N ASN A 89 25.50 -2.34 -5.47
CA ASN A 89 26.58 -2.50 -6.44
C ASN A 89 26.41 -3.86 -7.15
N PRO A 90 26.46 -3.92 -8.50
CA PRO A 90 26.37 -5.17 -9.23
C PRO A 90 27.64 -6.01 -9.01
N SER A 91 27.62 -6.86 -7.99
CA SER A 91 28.75 -7.73 -7.63
C SER A 91 28.85 -8.92 -8.58
N SER A 92 29.67 -8.76 -9.62
CA SER A 92 30.30 -9.77 -10.50
C SER A 92 29.40 -10.79 -11.22
N PRO A 93 29.68 -11.10 -12.51
CA PRO A 93 28.97 -12.14 -13.24
C PRO A 93 29.24 -13.53 -12.64
N ARG A 94 28.17 -14.31 -12.40
CA ARG A 94 28.29 -15.75 -12.13
C ARG A 94 28.88 -16.45 -13.37
N PRO A 95 29.87 -17.35 -13.23
CA PRO A 95 30.28 -18.20 -14.34
C PRO A 95 29.16 -19.18 -14.70
N SER A 96 28.91 -19.34 -15.99
CA SER A 96 27.89 -20.23 -16.54
C SER A 96 28.33 -21.70 -16.49
N SER A 97 27.69 -22.52 -15.66
CA SER A 97 27.79 -23.98 -15.74
C SER A 97 26.88 -24.51 -16.84
N ASN A 98 27.43 -24.75 -18.03
CA ASN A 98 26.70 -25.45 -19.10
C ASN A 98 26.50 -26.94 -18.76
N PRO A 99 25.41 -27.57 -19.22
CA PRO A 99 25.18 -29.00 -19.06
C PRO A 99 25.71 -29.79 -20.25
N GLU A 100 26.42 -30.92 -20.03
CA GLU A 100 26.42 -32.02 -21.01
C GLU A 100 26.94 -33.37 -20.49
N SER A 101 26.25 -34.43 -20.92
CA SER A 101 26.72 -35.80 -21.22
C SER A 101 27.58 -36.59 -20.22
N GLY A 102 27.06 -37.76 -19.79
CA GLY A 102 27.79 -38.73 -18.97
C GLY A 102 27.07 -40.08 -18.83
N HIS A 103 26.90 -40.82 -19.92
CA HIS A 103 26.24 -42.13 -19.95
C HIS A 103 27.22 -43.26 -19.56
N ALA A 104 26.98 -43.98 -18.45
CA ALA A 104 27.63 -45.28 -18.18
C ALA A 104 26.78 -46.17 -17.25
N LYS A 105 26.67 -47.46 -17.58
CA LYS A 105 25.96 -48.49 -16.79
C LYS A 105 26.95 -49.29 -15.94
N GLN A 106 26.55 -49.78 -14.76
CA GLN A 106 26.90 -51.15 -14.36
C GLN A 106 25.96 -51.78 -13.30
N ILE A 107 25.97 -53.12 -13.26
CA ILE A 107 25.14 -54.09 -12.54
C ILE A 107 26.13 -55.21 -12.10
N GLN A 108 26.01 -55.98 -11.00
CA GLN A 108 24.91 -56.33 -10.08
C GLN A 108 25.47 -56.48 -8.63
N GLU A 109 24.61 -56.65 -7.62
CA GLU A 109 24.63 -57.84 -6.72
C GLU A 109 23.59 -57.74 -5.57
N ARG A 110 22.45 -58.43 -5.73
CA ARG A 110 22.16 -59.67 -4.98
C ARG A 110 21.02 -60.44 -5.64
#